data_AF-A0A4V1ZSX5-F1
#
_entry.id   AF-A0A4V1ZSX5-F1
#
_cell.length_a   1.000
_cell.length_b   1.000
_cell.length_c   1.000
_cell.angle_alpha   90.00
_cell.angle_beta   90.00
_cell.angle_gamma   90.00
#
_symmetry.space_group_name_H-M   'P 1'
#
loop_
_entity.id
_entity.type
_entity.pdbx_description
1 polymer ?
#
loop_
_entity_poly.entity_id
_entity_poly.type
_entity_poly.pdbx_seq_one_letter_code
_entity_poly.pdbx_strand_id
1 'polypeptide(L)' 'MNRYKNKGFALVLLALSTQAQAAPPAPGLLIFQKNCVRCHGKDGRLGLNGAHDLTKSNLNAFGRTYLVTNG' A
#
# COMPACT_ATOMS: atom_id res chain seq x y z
N MET A 1 -19.78 54.76 -9.70
CA MET A 1 -20.11 53.70 -8.72
C MET A 1 -20.42 52.40 -9.46
N ASN A 2 -19.42 51.59 -9.82
CA ASN A 2 -19.68 50.20 -10.27
C ASN A 2 -18.42 49.32 -10.21
N ARG A 3 -18.01 48.92 -8.98
CA ARG A 3 -16.77 48.17 -8.69
C ARG A 3 -17.02 46.66 -8.42
N TYR A 4 -18.14 46.09 -8.85
CA TYR A 4 -18.61 44.78 -8.34
C TYR A 4 -18.65 43.58 -9.30
N LYS A 5 -18.08 43.66 -10.53
CA LYS A 5 -18.22 42.56 -11.52
C LYS A 5 -17.12 41.49 -11.55
N ASN A 6 -16.01 41.65 -10.80
CA ASN A 6 -14.81 40.77 -10.93
C ASN A 6 -14.53 39.86 -9.73
N LYS A 7 -15.49 39.59 -8.85
CA LYS A 7 -15.26 38.79 -7.64
C LYS A 7 -15.52 37.29 -7.83
N GLY A 8 -16.20 36.87 -8.91
CA GLY A 8 -16.56 35.47 -9.15
C GLY A 8 -15.44 34.60 -9.75
N PHE A 9 -14.50 35.20 -10.48
CA PHE A 9 -13.44 34.46 -11.18
C PHE A 9 -12.27 34.05 -10.26
N ALA A 10 -12.06 34.81 -9.18
CA ALA A 10 -10.96 34.57 -8.24
C ALA A 10 -11.19 33.34 -7.34
N LEU A 11 -12.44 32.89 -7.17
CA LEU A 11 -12.78 31.76 -6.30
C LEU A 11 -12.56 30.39 -6.97
N VAL A 12 -12.55 30.31 -8.30
CA VAL A 12 -12.37 29.04 -9.04
C VAL A 12 -10.90 28.59 -9.06
N LEU A 13 -9.96 29.53 -9.00
CA LEU A 13 -8.51 29.24 -9.07
C LEU A 13 -7.91 28.67 -7.77
N LEU A 14 -8.58 28.83 -6.62
CA LEU A 14 -8.16 28.24 -5.35
C LEU A 14 -8.62 26.78 -5.14
N ALA A 15 -9.47 26.25 -6.04
CA ALA A 15 -10.02 24.90 -5.93
C ALA A 15 -9.17 23.84 -6.66
N LEU A 16 -8.07 24.21 -7.34
CA LEU A 16 -7.06 23.26 -7.83
C LEU A 16 -6.26 22.72 -6.65
N SER A 17 -6.96 21.93 -5.85
CA SER A 17 -6.43 21.15 -4.75
C SER A 17 -5.35 20.25 -5.31
N THR A 18 -4.17 20.29 -4.70
CA THR A 18 -3.09 19.33 -4.89
C THR A 18 -3.63 17.91 -4.64
N GLN A 19 -4.04 17.24 -5.72
CA GLN A 19 -4.38 15.82 -5.68
C GLN A 19 -3.09 15.07 -5.37
N ALA A 20 -2.92 14.62 -4.13
CA ALA A 20 -1.80 13.78 -3.75
C ALA A 20 -1.96 12.43 -4.46
N GLN A 21 -1.21 12.24 -5.54
CA GLN A 21 -1.18 10.96 -6.24
C GLN A 21 -0.49 9.94 -5.33
N ALA A 22 -1.20 8.87 -4.96
CA ALA A 22 -0.60 7.78 -4.20
C ALA A 22 0.55 7.16 -5.01
N ALA A 23 1.68 6.93 -4.35
CA ALA A 23 2.79 6.21 -4.97
C ALA A 23 2.34 4.80 -5.36
N PRO A 24 2.88 4.23 -6.45
CA PRO A 24 2.64 2.84 -6.79
C PRO A 24 3.03 1.91 -5.63
N PRO A 25 2.33 0.78 -5.46
CA PRO A 25 2.70 -0.21 -4.46
C PRO A 25 4.09 -0.77 -4.73
N ALA A 26 4.83 -1.08 -3.68
CA ALA A 26 6.11 -1.75 -3.80
C ALA A 26 5.92 -3.10 -4.54
N PRO A 27 6.85 -3.51 -5.44
CA PRO A 27 6.73 -4.78 -6.17
C PRO A 27 6.51 -5.99 -5.26
N GLY A 28 7.16 -6.01 -4.09
CA GLY A 28 6.99 -7.09 -3.10
C GLY A 28 5.57 -7.19 -2.54
N LEU A 29 4.84 -6.07 -2.43
CA LEU A 29 3.45 -6.08 -1.96
C LEU A 29 2.53 -6.78 -2.96
N LEU A 30 2.74 -6.56 -4.27
CA LEU A 30 1.97 -7.23 -5.32
C LEU A 30 2.18 -8.74 -5.29
N ILE A 31 3.43 -9.18 -5.11
CA ILE A 31 3.77 -10.61 -4.99
C ILE A 31 3.12 -11.21 -3.73
N PHE A 32 3.20 -10.51 -2.59
CA PHE A 32 2.62 -10.95 -1.34
C PHE A 32 1.10 -11.12 -1.46
N GLN A 33 0.41 -10.13 -2.02
CA GLN A 33 -1.04 -10.16 -2.27
C GLN A 33 -1.45 -11.28 -3.20
N LYS A 34 -0.65 -11.59 -4.22
CA LYS A 34 -0.98 -12.63 -5.20
C LYS A 34 -0.80 -14.05 -4.64
N ASN A 35 0.24 -14.29 -3.83
CA ASN A 35 0.67 -15.65 -3.51
C ASN A 35 0.58 -15.99 -2.01
N CYS A 36 0.84 -15.04 -1.12
CA CYS A 36 1.09 -15.33 0.30
C CYS A 36 -0.17 -15.16 1.16
N VAL A 37 -1.05 -14.22 0.82
CA VAL A 37 -2.23 -13.88 1.62
C VAL A 37 -3.22 -15.03 1.79
N ARG A 38 -3.22 -16.01 0.87
CA ARG A 38 -4.09 -17.19 0.97
C ARG A 38 -3.84 -17.95 2.28
N CYS A 39 -2.59 -18.03 2.74
CA CYS A 39 -2.24 -18.76 3.95
C CYS A 39 -1.91 -17.82 5.12
N HIS A 40 -1.23 -16.71 4.84
CA HIS A 40 -0.76 -15.79 5.87
C HIS A 40 -1.69 -14.58 6.07
N GLY A 41 -2.70 -14.35 5.23
CA GLY A 41 -3.58 -13.18 5.36
C GLY A 41 -2.93 -11.89 4.89
N LYS A 42 -3.74 -10.82 4.80
CA LYS A 42 -3.28 -9.50 4.32
C LYS A 42 -2.24 -8.85 5.23
N ASP A 43 -2.26 -9.20 6.51
CA ASP A 43 -1.38 -8.69 7.57
C ASP A 43 -0.30 -9.71 8.02
N GLY A 44 -0.26 -10.90 7.40
CA GLY A 44 0.73 -11.93 7.71
C GLY A 44 0.41 -12.79 8.93
N ARG A 45 -0.80 -12.68 9.52
CA ARG A 45 -1.18 -13.32 10.80
C ARG A 45 -2.16 -14.49 10.70
N LEU A 46 -2.70 -14.81 9.53
CA LEU A 46 -3.85 -15.73 9.38
C LEU A 46 -3.57 -17.16 9.87
N GLY A 47 -2.43 -17.73 9.48
CA GLY A 47 -2.02 -19.06 9.91
C GLY A 47 -2.86 -20.24 9.37
N LEU A 48 -3.45 -20.10 8.19
CA LEU A 48 -4.23 -21.17 7.57
C LEU A 48 -3.34 -22.41 7.31
N ASN A 49 -3.87 -23.60 7.57
CA ASN A 49 -3.17 -24.88 7.39
C ASN A 49 -1.82 -24.97 8.14
N GLY A 50 -1.71 -24.32 9.30
CA GLY A 50 -0.49 -24.35 10.10
C GLY A 50 0.61 -23.41 9.59
N ALA A 51 0.28 -22.48 8.68
CA ALA A 51 1.21 -21.43 8.28
C ALA A 51 1.63 -20.58 9.50
N HIS A 52 2.90 -20.20 9.56
CA HIS A 52 3.41 -19.39 10.68
C HIS A 52 2.98 -17.91 10.55
N ASP A 53 2.85 -17.22 11.68
CA ASP A 53 2.68 -15.76 11.75
C ASP A 53 3.98 -15.07 11.30
N LEU A 54 3.94 -14.43 10.13
CA LEU A 54 5.12 -13.83 9.52
C LEU A 54 5.63 -12.62 10.30
N THR A 55 4.80 -12.01 11.15
CA THR A 55 5.21 -10.87 11.99
C THR A 55 6.12 -11.29 13.15
N LYS A 56 6.19 -12.60 13.44
CA LYS A 56 7.03 -13.19 14.49
C LYS A 56 8.28 -13.86 13.93
N SER A 57 8.48 -13.84 12.62
CA SER A 57 9.64 -14.46 11.99
C SER A 57 10.94 -13.77 12.43
N ASN A 58 11.88 -14.56 12.96
CA ASN A 58 13.24 -14.13 13.27
C ASN A 58 14.23 -14.43 12.13
N LEU A 59 13.74 -14.77 10.93
CA LEU A 59 14.58 -15.08 9.78
C LEU A 59 15.23 -13.81 9.22
N ASN A 60 16.53 -13.89 8.96
CA ASN A 60 17.24 -12.86 8.21
C ASN A 60 16.81 -12.88 6.71
N ALA A 61 17.37 -11.97 5.90
CA ALA A 61 17.02 -11.91 4.47
C ALA A 61 17.32 -13.23 3.73
N PHE A 62 18.46 -13.85 4.01
CA PHE A 62 18.84 -15.13 3.40
C PHE A 62 17.86 -16.25 3.77
N GLY A 63 17.55 -16.42 5.05
CA GLY A 63 16.64 -17.46 5.53
C GLY A 63 15.23 -17.31 4.95
N ARG A 64 14.74 -16.08 4.79
CA ARG A 64 13.46 -15.80 4.13
C ARG A 64 13.47 -16.23 2.66
N THR A 65 14.51 -15.86 1.92
CA THR A 65 14.64 -16.28 0.52
C THR A 65 14.74 -17.80 0.40
N TYR A 66 15.55 -18.44 1.24
CA TYR A 66 15.73 -19.89 1.22
C TYR A 66 14.41 -20.64 1.39
N LEU A 67 13.61 -20.32 2.41
CA LEU A 67 12.31 -20.99 2.63
C LEU A 67 11.31 -20.72 1.51
N VAL A 68 11.22 -19.47 1.02
CA VAL A 68 10.30 -19.15 -0.09
C VAL A 68 10.67 -19.91 -1.37
N THR A 69 11.96 -20.16 -1.60
CA THR A 69 12.43 -20.89 -2.77
C THR A 69 12.30 -22.40 -2.65
N ASN A 70 12.50 -22.97 -1.45
CA ASN A 70 12.67 -24.42 -1.28
C ASN A 70 11.52 -25.13 -0.55
N GLY A 71 10.67 -24.39 0.17
CA GLY A 71 9.64 -24.98 1.05
C GLY A 71 10.14 -25.18 2.47
#